data_AF-A0AAV8GDH9-F1
#
_entry.id   AF-A0AAV8GDH9-F1
#
_cell.length_a   1.000
_cell.length_b   1.000
_cell.length_c   1.000
_cell.angle_alpha   90.00
_cell.angle_beta   90.00
_cell.angle_gamma   90.00
#
_symmetry.space_group_name_H-M   'P 1'
#
loop_
_entity.id
_entity.type
_entity.pdbx_description
1 polymer ?
#
loop_
_entity_poly.entity_id
_entity_poly.type
_entity_poly.pdbx_seq_one_letter_code
_entity_poly.pdbx_strand_id
1 'polypeptide(L)'
;MTRIIVEALEMTGQRGIINKGWGGLGNLSEPKDFVFTLDNVPHDWLFLKCKAVVHHGGAGTTAAGLKAACPTTVVPFFGDQPFWGERIHDRGLGPAPIPVDQFSLSKLVSAINFMMDEKVKERAEEIAKGMESEDGATGAVKAFLKHLPPKLSSSPPQDSSSHARPLLSPIKKCLGLS
;
A
#
# COMPACT_ATOMS: atom_id res chain seq x y z
N MET A 1 -1.93 -12.97 17.81
CA MET A 1 -1.20 -12.99 16.52
C MET A 1 0.31 -13.14 16.73
N THR A 2 0.98 -12.26 17.49
CA THR A 2 2.45 -12.32 17.71
C THR A 2 2.97 -13.71 18.12
N ARG A 3 2.35 -14.39 19.09
CA ARG A 3 2.74 -15.75 19.50
C ARG A 3 2.77 -16.73 18.32
N ILE A 4 1.73 -16.71 17.49
CA ILE A 4 1.62 -17.57 16.31
C ILE A 4 2.74 -17.26 15.30
N ILE A 5 3.09 -15.99 15.10
CA ILE A 5 4.17 -15.59 14.20
C ILE A 5 5.51 -16.14 14.68
N VAL A 6 5.84 -15.95 15.97
CA VAL A 6 7.11 -16.43 16.53
C VAL A 6 7.20 -17.95 16.51
N GLU A 7 6.12 -18.64 16.86
CA GLU A 7 6.05 -20.10 16.84
C GLU A 7 6.19 -20.65 15.40
N ALA A 8 5.58 -19.99 14.41
CA ALA A 8 5.75 -20.38 13.02
C ALA A 8 7.19 -20.19 12.51
N LEU A 9 7.84 -19.09 12.89
CA LEU A 9 9.25 -18.83 12.56
C LEU A 9 10.17 -19.91 13.17
N GLU A 10 9.94 -20.27 14.43
CA GLU A 10 10.68 -21.33 15.12
C GLU A 10 10.48 -22.69 14.43
N MET A 11 9.24 -23.08 14.14
CA MET A 11 8.92 -24.34 13.46
C MET A 11 9.49 -24.44 12.04
N THR A 12 9.63 -23.32 11.34
CA THR A 12 10.15 -23.26 9.97
C THR A 12 11.65 -22.97 9.91
N GLY A 13 12.31 -22.82 11.07
CA GLY A 13 13.74 -22.51 11.17
C GLY A 13 14.12 -21.15 10.58
N GLN A 14 13.17 -20.22 10.45
CA GLN A 14 13.40 -18.91 9.85
C GLN A 14 13.66 -17.85 10.91
N ARG A 15 14.57 -16.93 10.60
CA ARG A 15 14.67 -15.66 11.34
C ARG A 15 13.60 -14.71 10.84
N GLY A 16 13.02 -13.92 11.74
CA GLY A 16 11.94 -13.00 11.42
C GLY A 16 12.22 -11.57 11.86
N ILE A 17 11.72 -10.63 11.06
CA ILE A 17 11.60 -9.23 11.44
C ILE A 17 10.12 -8.95 11.64
N ILE A 18 9.73 -8.46 12.82
CA ILE A 18 8.35 -8.10 13.12
C ILE A 18 8.26 -6.57 13.20
N ASN A 19 7.56 -5.98 12.25
CA ASN A 19 7.14 -4.60 12.34
C ASN A 19 5.97 -4.50 13.33
N LYS A 20 6.13 -3.76 14.43
CA LYS A 20 5.08 -3.59 15.45
C LYS A 20 3.85 -2.91 14.88
N GLY A 21 4.08 -1.93 14.01
CA GLY A 21 3.06 -1.09 13.39
C GLY A 21 2.08 -0.51 14.40
N TRP A 22 0.90 -0.12 13.90
CA TRP A 22 -0.20 0.39 14.72
C TRP A 22 -0.93 -0.72 15.49
N GLY A 23 -0.76 -1.99 15.09
CA GLY A 23 -1.41 -3.14 15.68
C GLY A 23 -0.71 -3.72 16.92
N GLY A 24 0.43 -3.16 17.33
CA GLY A 24 1.15 -3.60 18.53
C GLY A 24 1.70 -5.02 18.44
N LEU A 25 2.08 -5.48 17.25
CA LEU A 25 2.75 -6.78 17.10
C LEU A 25 4.14 -6.75 17.76
N GLY A 26 4.70 -7.92 18.06
CA GLY A 26 6.07 -8.03 18.55
C GLY A 26 6.25 -7.83 20.07
N ASN A 27 5.18 -7.66 20.85
CA ASN A 27 5.26 -7.76 22.31
C ASN A 27 5.49 -9.22 22.72
N LEU A 28 6.76 -9.56 22.97
CA LEU A 28 7.20 -10.87 23.45
C LEU A 28 7.41 -10.83 24.96
N SER A 29 7.06 -11.91 25.65
CA SER A 29 7.36 -12.07 27.08
C SER A 29 8.86 -12.19 27.33
N GLU A 30 9.57 -12.82 26.39
CA GLU A 30 11.02 -13.02 26.43
C GLU A 30 11.62 -12.75 25.05
N PRO A 31 12.81 -12.13 24.97
CA PRO A 31 13.54 -11.98 23.71
C PRO A 31 13.84 -13.34 23.07
N LYS A 32 13.84 -13.38 21.73
CA LYS A 32 14.23 -14.54 20.93
C LYS A 32 15.30 -14.10 19.94
N ASP A 33 16.46 -14.77 19.93
CA ASP A 33 17.62 -14.37 19.10
C ASP A 33 17.34 -14.34 17.59
N PHE A 34 16.35 -15.12 17.14
CA PHE A 34 15.95 -15.19 15.74
C PHE A 34 14.84 -14.17 15.37
N VAL A 35 14.36 -13.35 16.31
CA VAL A 35 13.31 -12.35 16.09
C VAL A 35 13.83 -10.96 16.38
N PHE A 36 13.80 -10.10 15.38
CA PHE A 36 14.06 -8.67 15.54
C PHE A 36 12.76 -7.89 15.44
N THR A 37 12.45 -7.06 16.43
CA THR A 37 11.26 -6.20 16.41
C THR A 37 11.66 -4.76 16.11
N LEU A 38 10.89 -4.10 15.25
CA LEU A 38 11.11 -2.70 14.90
C LEU A 38 9.77 -1.97 14.73
N ASP A 39 9.82 -0.64 14.77
CA ASP A 39 8.65 0.19 14.53
C ASP A 39 8.57 0.54 13.03
N ASN A 40 9.05 1.71 12.62
CA ASN A 40 9.00 2.11 11.20
C ASN A 40 10.34 1.87 10.50
N VAL A 41 10.27 1.38 9.26
CA VAL A 41 11.42 1.15 8.38
C VAL A 41 11.01 1.30 6.92
N PRO A 42 11.86 1.85 6.03
CA PRO A 42 11.58 1.87 4.60
C PRO A 42 11.52 0.44 4.05
N HIS A 43 10.37 0.04 3.50
CA HIS A 43 10.15 -1.31 2.98
C HIS A 43 10.95 -1.59 1.70
N ASP A 44 11.14 -0.58 0.86
CA ASP A 44 11.99 -0.63 -0.33
C ASP A 44 13.44 -0.97 -0.01
N TRP A 45 13.96 -0.49 1.12
CA TRP A 45 15.28 -0.86 1.62
C TRP A 45 15.30 -2.22 2.33
N LEU A 46 14.29 -2.48 3.17
CA LEU A 46 14.25 -3.66 4.02
C LEU A 46 14.02 -4.94 3.19
N PHE A 47 13.04 -4.93 2.28
CA PHE A 47 12.62 -6.15 1.58
C PHE A 47 13.70 -6.69 0.65
N LEU A 48 14.61 -5.86 0.15
CA LEU A 48 15.82 -6.29 -0.57
C LEU A 48 16.73 -7.22 0.25
N LYS A 49 16.54 -7.27 1.58
CA LYS A 49 17.30 -8.11 2.52
C LYS A 49 16.47 -9.26 3.07
N CYS A 50 15.22 -9.41 2.62
CA CYS A 50 14.29 -10.43 3.08
C CYS A 50 14.17 -11.56 2.07
N LYS A 51 13.96 -12.78 2.57
CA LYS A 51 13.65 -13.94 1.72
C LYS A 51 12.20 -13.99 1.27
N ALA A 52 11.29 -13.55 2.13
CA ALA A 52 9.85 -13.54 1.90
C ALA A 52 9.18 -12.49 2.77
N VAL A 53 7.93 -12.13 2.45
CA VAL A 53 7.16 -11.10 3.18
C VAL A 53 5.77 -11.63 3.53
N VAL A 54 5.34 -11.40 4.77
CA VAL A 54 3.94 -11.59 5.20
C VAL A 54 3.37 -10.24 5.57
N HIS A 55 2.27 -9.84 4.93
CA HIS A 55 1.66 -8.54 5.18
C HIS A 55 0.14 -8.54 4.97
N HIS A 56 -0.53 -7.46 5.37
CA HIS A 56 -1.99 -7.38 5.28
C HIS A 56 -2.54 -7.26 3.86
N GLY A 57 -1.75 -6.80 2.89
CA GLY A 57 -2.18 -6.74 1.48
C GLY A 57 -2.42 -5.35 0.93
N GLY A 58 -1.91 -4.29 1.58
CA GLY A 58 -1.99 -2.95 0.99
C GLY A 58 -1.22 -2.87 -0.34
N ALA A 59 -1.76 -2.13 -1.32
CA ALA A 59 -1.19 -2.02 -2.66
C ALA A 59 0.30 -1.64 -2.66
N GLY A 60 0.68 -0.63 -1.87
CA GLY A 60 2.07 -0.15 -1.79
C GLY A 60 3.04 -1.18 -1.22
N THR A 61 2.67 -1.86 -0.13
CA THR A 61 3.51 -2.91 0.48
C THR A 61 3.62 -4.12 -0.45
N THR A 62 2.53 -4.48 -1.12
CA THR A 62 2.50 -5.55 -2.12
C THR A 62 3.47 -5.22 -3.26
N ALA A 63 3.35 -4.04 -3.84
CA ALA A 63 4.25 -3.59 -4.91
C ALA A 63 5.71 -3.56 -4.45
N ALA A 64 6.00 -3.10 -3.22
CA ALA A 64 7.35 -3.08 -2.67
C ALA A 64 7.94 -4.50 -2.51
N GLY A 65 7.15 -5.44 -1.99
CA GLY A 65 7.57 -6.85 -1.83
C GLY A 65 7.85 -7.51 -3.17
N LEU A 66 6.97 -7.31 -4.15
CA LEU A 66 7.14 -7.84 -5.51
C LEU A 66 8.35 -7.23 -6.23
N LYS A 67 8.58 -5.91 -6.11
CA LYS A 67 9.79 -5.26 -6.66
C LYS A 67 11.08 -5.79 -6.04
N ALA A 68 11.05 -6.18 -4.77
CA ALA A 68 12.19 -6.82 -4.10
C ALA A 68 12.33 -8.32 -4.42
N ALA A 69 11.53 -8.84 -5.36
CA ALA A 69 11.45 -10.25 -5.72
C ALA A 69 11.18 -11.16 -4.51
N CYS A 70 10.41 -10.69 -3.53
CA CYS A 70 10.03 -11.50 -2.37
C CYS A 70 8.76 -12.31 -2.66
N PRO A 71 8.81 -13.66 -2.55
CA PRO A 71 7.63 -14.46 -2.26
C PRO A 71 6.80 -13.81 -1.15
N THR A 72 5.48 -13.73 -1.33
CA THR A 72 4.61 -12.92 -0.48
C THR A 72 3.37 -13.69 -0.04
N THR A 73 3.04 -13.65 1.24
CA THR A 73 1.75 -14.14 1.77
C THR A 73 0.92 -12.96 2.27
N VAL A 74 -0.36 -12.94 1.90
CA VAL A 74 -1.28 -11.87 2.27
C VAL A 74 -2.25 -12.34 3.35
N VAL A 75 -2.40 -11.55 4.41
CA VAL A 75 -3.35 -11.74 5.52
C VAL A 75 -4.36 -10.60 5.50
N PRO A 76 -5.42 -10.65 4.66
CA PRO A 76 -6.30 -9.52 4.46
C PRO A 76 -7.23 -9.27 5.66
N PHE A 77 -7.44 -7.99 5.93
CA PHE A 77 -8.37 -7.45 6.91
C PHE A 77 -9.60 -6.83 6.22
N PHE A 78 -9.40 -5.94 5.23
CA PHE A 78 -10.49 -5.26 4.51
C PHE A 78 -10.02 -4.56 3.22
N GLY A 79 -10.94 -3.97 2.46
CA GLY A 79 -10.64 -3.10 1.31
C GLY A 79 -10.11 -3.88 0.11
N ASP A 80 -9.04 -3.39 -0.51
CA ASP A 80 -8.39 -4.00 -1.68
C ASP A 80 -7.46 -5.17 -1.32
N GLN A 81 -7.26 -5.45 -0.03
CA GLN A 81 -6.34 -6.46 0.46
C GLN A 81 -6.62 -7.89 -0.05
N PRO A 82 -7.88 -8.38 -0.09
CA PRO A 82 -8.18 -9.69 -0.66
C PRO A 82 -7.81 -9.76 -2.15
N PHE A 83 -8.08 -8.69 -2.91
CA PHE A 83 -7.73 -8.62 -4.32
C PHE A 83 -6.22 -8.81 -4.54
N TRP A 84 -5.37 -8.11 -3.76
CA TRP A 84 -3.92 -8.28 -3.88
C TRP A 84 -3.45 -9.67 -3.46
N GLY A 85 -4.07 -10.26 -2.44
CA GLY A 85 -3.84 -11.64 -2.03
C GLY A 85 -4.16 -12.64 -3.13
N GLU A 86 -5.30 -12.49 -3.80
CA GLU A 86 -5.66 -13.30 -4.97
C GLU A 86 -4.66 -13.11 -6.12
N ARG A 87 -4.27 -11.87 -6.46
CA ARG A 87 -3.30 -11.63 -7.54
C ARG A 87 -1.94 -12.26 -7.28
N ILE A 88 -1.48 -12.27 -6.04
CA ILE A 88 -0.26 -12.98 -5.65
C ILE A 88 -0.41 -14.49 -5.84
N HIS A 89 -1.52 -15.05 -5.37
CA HIS A 89 -1.81 -16.48 -5.47
C HIS A 89 -1.96 -16.94 -6.93
N ASP A 90 -2.75 -16.22 -7.73
CA ASP A 90 -3.00 -16.53 -9.15
C ASP A 90 -1.71 -16.53 -9.98
N ARG A 91 -0.72 -15.73 -9.56
CA ARG A 91 0.62 -15.66 -10.18
C ARG A 91 1.62 -16.65 -9.58
N GLY A 92 1.22 -17.43 -8.57
CA GLY A 92 2.08 -18.42 -7.91
C GLY A 92 3.21 -17.80 -7.08
N LEU A 93 3.07 -16.55 -6.66
CA LEU A 93 4.06 -15.78 -5.88
C LEU A 93 3.93 -16.00 -4.38
N GLY A 94 2.89 -16.71 -3.98
CA GLY A 94 2.54 -17.04 -2.61
C GLY A 94 1.35 -18.01 -2.56
N PRO A 95 1.04 -18.54 -1.37
CA PRO A 95 -0.15 -19.37 -1.18
C PRO A 95 -1.42 -18.53 -1.29
N ALA A 96 -2.58 -19.19 -1.28
CA ALA A 96 -3.87 -18.51 -1.13
C ALA A 96 -3.84 -17.57 0.10
N PRO A 97 -4.48 -16.38 0.02
CA PRO A 97 -4.50 -15.45 1.13
C PRO A 97 -5.12 -16.09 2.38
N ILE A 98 -4.67 -15.66 3.55
CA ILE A 98 -5.16 -16.15 4.84
C ILE A 98 -6.03 -15.05 5.46
N PRO A 99 -7.37 -15.07 5.27
CA PRO A 99 -8.25 -14.13 5.95
C PRO A 99 -7.94 -14.04 7.45
N VAL A 100 -7.94 -12.82 7.99
CA VAL A 100 -7.50 -12.59 9.38
C VAL A 100 -8.27 -13.41 10.42
N ASP A 101 -9.56 -13.66 10.19
CA ASP A 101 -10.44 -14.49 11.01
C ASP A 101 -10.08 -15.99 10.97
N GLN A 102 -9.33 -16.40 9.95
CA GLN A 102 -8.83 -17.76 9.76
C GLN A 102 -7.32 -17.88 10.05
N PHE A 103 -6.69 -16.80 10.51
CA PHE A 103 -5.26 -16.77 10.78
C PHE A 103 -4.91 -17.76 11.90
N SER A 104 -4.06 -18.73 11.58
CA SER A 104 -3.68 -19.82 12.46
C SER A 104 -2.24 -20.26 12.23
N LEU A 105 -1.67 -20.94 13.22
CA LEU A 105 -0.30 -21.45 13.16
C LEU A 105 -0.06 -22.37 11.96
N SER A 106 -0.94 -23.35 11.76
CA SER A 106 -0.82 -24.31 10.65
C SER A 106 -0.83 -23.63 9.28
N LYS A 107 -1.71 -22.63 9.09
CA LYS A 107 -1.77 -21.86 7.84
C LYS A 107 -0.51 -21.01 7.64
N LEU A 108 -0.01 -20.33 8.68
CA LEU A 108 1.20 -19.52 8.57
C LEU A 108 2.45 -20.37 8.31
N VAL A 109 2.60 -21.51 9.00
CA VAL A 109 3.70 -22.45 8.76
C VAL A 109 3.67 -22.96 7.31
N SER A 110 2.49 -23.38 6.84
CA SER A 110 2.31 -23.83 5.45
C SER A 110 2.67 -22.73 4.45
N ALA A 111 2.27 -21.49 4.73
CA ALA A 111 2.57 -20.35 3.90
C ALA A 111 4.06 -20.00 3.85
N ILE A 112 4.74 -20.02 4.99
CA ILE A 112 6.19 -19.81 5.06
C ILE A 112 6.91 -20.89 4.25
N ASN A 113 6.58 -22.17 4.47
CA ASN A 113 7.20 -23.27 3.73
C ASN A 113 6.97 -23.16 2.22
N PHE A 114 5.76 -22.79 1.78
CA PHE A 114 5.48 -22.52 0.37
C PHE A 114 6.41 -21.45 -0.18
N MET A 115 6.54 -20.32 0.52
CA MET A 115 7.39 -19.20 0.09
C MET A 115 8.90 -19.53 0.10
N MET A 116 9.33 -20.57 0.79
CA MET A 116 10.72 -21.03 0.78
C MET A 116 11.05 -21.95 -0.40
N ASP A 117 10.06 -22.36 -1.20
CA ASP A 117 10.30 -23.13 -2.42
C ASP A 117 10.98 -22.24 -3.48
N GLU A 118 12.13 -22.68 -3.99
CA GLU A 118 12.92 -21.98 -4.99
C GLU A 118 12.11 -21.62 -6.24
N LYS A 119 11.13 -22.44 -6.64
CA LYS A 119 10.27 -22.12 -7.80
C LYS A 119 9.37 -20.92 -7.54
N VAL A 120 8.96 -20.68 -6.29
CA VAL A 120 8.19 -19.49 -5.91
C VAL A 120 9.10 -18.26 -5.98
N LYS A 121 10.36 -18.41 -5.56
CA LYS A 121 11.37 -17.36 -5.67
C LYS A 121 11.67 -16.99 -7.12
N GLU A 122 11.89 -17.97 -8.01
CA GLU A 122 12.10 -17.76 -9.44
C GLU A 122 10.95 -16.94 -10.06
N ARG A 123 9.69 -17.30 -9.78
CA ARG A 123 8.53 -16.52 -10.27
C ARG A 123 8.50 -15.10 -9.72
N ALA A 124 8.89 -14.89 -8.47
CA ALA A 124 8.98 -13.56 -7.88
C ALA A 124 10.06 -12.71 -8.57
N GLU A 125 11.19 -13.30 -8.95
CA GLU A 125 12.24 -12.62 -9.73
C GLU A 125 11.78 -12.26 -11.14
N GLU A 126 11.04 -13.15 -11.82
CA GLU A 126 10.44 -12.86 -13.14
C GLU A 126 9.49 -11.66 -13.08
N ILE A 127 8.62 -11.61 -12.08
CA ILE A 127 7.68 -10.48 -11.89
C ILE A 127 8.45 -9.20 -11.55
N ALA A 128 9.42 -9.26 -10.64
CA ALA A 128 10.24 -8.11 -10.29
C ALA A 128 10.91 -7.50 -11.52
N LYS A 129 11.52 -8.35 -12.37
CA LYS A 129 12.15 -7.94 -13.63
C LYS A 129 11.16 -7.30 -14.60
N GLY A 130 9.93 -7.82 -14.68
CA GLY A 130 8.86 -7.19 -15.48
C GLY A 130 8.56 -5.76 -15.00
N MET A 131 8.47 -5.58 -13.67
CA MET A 131 8.16 -4.30 -13.03
C MET A 131 9.30 -3.26 -13.17
N GLU A 132 10.56 -3.68 -13.33
CA GLU A 132 11.69 -2.75 -13.53
C GLU A 132 11.52 -1.85 -14.76
N SER A 133 10.84 -2.35 -15.79
CA SER A 133 10.61 -1.61 -17.04
C SER A 133 9.42 -0.64 -16.98
N GLU A 134 8.69 -0.61 -15.87
CA GLU A 134 7.47 0.19 -15.74
C GLU A 134 7.74 1.58 -15.12
N ASP A 135 7.19 2.63 -15.73
CA ASP A 135 7.10 3.97 -15.14
C ASP A 135 5.65 4.46 -15.12
N GLY A 136 4.91 3.95 -14.14
CA GLY A 136 3.50 4.31 -13.92
C GLY A 136 3.30 5.78 -13.53
N ALA A 137 4.27 6.40 -12.85
CA ALA A 137 4.16 7.80 -12.42
C ALA A 137 4.24 8.74 -13.63
N THR A 138 5.23 8.57 -14.50
CA THR A 138 5.32 9.32 -15.75
C THR A 138 4.13 9.01 -16.65
N GLY A 139 3.68 7.76 -16.72
CA GLY A 139 2.46 7.38 -17.44
C GLY A 139 1.23 8.13 -16.96
N ALA A 140 1.03 8.22 -15.64
CA ALA A 140 -0.07 8.95 -15.03
C ALA A 140 0.02 10.47 -15.30
N VAL A 141 1.21 11.07 -15.19
CA VAL A 141 1.41 12.50 -15.50
C VAL A 141 1.10 12.79 -16.96
N LYS A 142 1.59 11.97 -17.89
CA LYS A 142 1.29 12.09 -19.32
C LYS A 142 -0.21 11.97 -19.59
N ALA A 143 -0.86 10.99 -18.97
CA ALA A 143 -2.30 10.79 -19.11
C ALA A 143 -3.09 11.96 -18.54
N PHE A 144 -2.71 12.47 -17.37
CA PHE A 144 -3.34 13.64 -16.76
C PHE A 144 -3.22 14.88 -17.64
N LEU A 145 -2.01 15.24 -18.08
CA LEU A 145 -1.77 16.41 -18.91
C LEU A 145 -2.48 16.33 -20.27
N LYS A 146 -2.60 15.13 -20.85
CA LYS A 146 -3.36 14.92 -22.10
C LYS A 146 -4.84 15.28 -21.96
N HIS A 147 -5.44 15.07 -20.78
CA HIS A 147 -6.87 15.26 -20.55
C HIS A 147 -7.18 16.54 -19.76
N LEU A 148 -6.16 17.26 -19.28
CA LEU A 148 -6.34 18.55 -18.64
C LEU A 148 -6.83 19.56 -19.68
N PRO A 149 -8.04 20.14 -19.54
CA PRO A 149 -8.52 21.15 -20.47
C PRO A 149 -7.54 22.33 -20.50
N PRO A 150 -7.23 22.91 -21.67
CA PRO A 150 -6.52 24.18 -21.70
C PRO A 150 -7.31 25.20 -20.88
N LYS A 151 -6.62 26.03 -20.08
CA LYS A 151 -7.27 27.12 -19.32
C LYS A 151 -8.27 27.80 -20.26
N LEU A 152 -9.56 27.81 -19.87
CA LEU A 152 -10.56 28.69 -20.45
C LEU A 152 -9.91 30.07 -20.48
N SER A 153 -9.64 30.58 -21.68
CA SER A 153 -9.05 31.90 -21.84
C SER A 153 -9.91 32.86 -21.04
N SER A 154 -9.36 33.43 -19.97
CA SER A 154 -9.98 34.55 -19.30
C SER A 154 -9.99 35.69 -20.31
N SER A 155 -11.11 35.88 -20.99
CA SER A 155 -11.38 37.13 -21.69
C SER A 155 -11.16 38.25 -20.68
N PRO A 156 -10.43 39.33 -21.02
CA PRO A 156 -10.33 40.48 -20.13
C PRO A 156 -11.74 41.00 -19.82
N PRO A 157 -12.01 41.51 -18.61
CA PRO A 157 -13.27 42.18 -18.36
C PRO A 157 -13.44 43.29 -19.38
N GLN A 158 -14.56 43.29 -20.12
CA GLN A 158 -14.89 44.39 -21.00
C GLN A 158 -15.08 45.64 -20.15
N ASP A 159 -14.22 46.64 -20.37
CA ASP A 159 -14.38 47.98 -19.82
C ASP A 159 -15.66 48.60 -20.41
N SER A 160 -16.77 48.54 -19.66
CA SER A 160 -17.96 49.34 -19.96
C SER A 160 -17.83 50.69 -19.27
N SER A 161 -17.11 51.62 -19.90
CA SER A 161 -17.19 53.04 -19.56
C SER A 161 -18.01 53.82 -20.60
N SER A 162 -18.78 54.80 -20.09
CA SER A 162 -19.79 55.65 -20.74
C SER A 162 -21.19 55.03 -20.75
N HIS A 163 -22.16 55.53 -19.99
CA HIS A 163 -22.70 56.89 -20.12
C HIS A 163 -23.06 57.55 -18.78
N ALA A 164 -22.89 58.86 -18.75
CA ALA A 164 -23.12 59.74 -17.61
C ALA A 164 -24.58 60.25 -17.51
N ARG A 165 -25.10 60.23 -16.27
CA ARG A 165 -26.01 61.21 -15.59
C ARG A 165 -27.51 61.25 -15.94
N PRO A 166 -28.39 61.85 -15.07
CA PRO A 166 -28.43 61.79 -13.59
C PRO A 166 -29.87 61.75 -12.98
N LEU A 167 -29.90 61.68 -11.63
CA LEU A 167 -30.92 62.20 -10.67
C LEU A 167 -32.29 61.50 -10.50
N LEU A 168 -32.50 60.86 -9.33
CA LEU A 168 -33.38 61.32 -8.21
C LEU A 168 -33.58 60.20 -7.17
N SER A 169 -33.33 60.54 -5.90
CA SER A 169 -33.70 59.74 -4.70
C SER A 169 -35.20 59.91 -4.37
N PRO A 170 -35.87 59.17 -3.43
CA PRO A 170 -35.38 58.89 -2.07
C PRO A 170 -35.73 57.52 -1.40
N ILE A 171 -34.79 57.07 -0.58
CA ILE A 171 -34.90 56.54 0.82
C ILE A 171 -36.15 55.74 1.24
N LYS A 172 -35.94 54.48 1.66
CA LYS A 172 -36.48 53.80 2.89
C LYS A 172 -35.81 52.41 3.05
N LYS A 173 -34.88 52.20 4.00
CA LYS A 173 -35.04 51.66 5.38
C LYS A 173 -35.55 50.21 5.50
N CYS A 174 -34.67 49.30 5.96
CA CYS A 174 -34.88 48.10 6.81
C CYS A 174 -33.48 47.67 7.35
N LEU A 175 -33.10 47.96 8.61
CA LEU A 175 -33.17 47.05 9.79
C LEU A 175 -32.57 45.66 9.48
N GLY A 176 -31.44 45.17 10.02
CA GLY A 176 -30.79 45.38 11.32
C GLY A 176 -30.81 44.04 12.07
N LEU A 177 -29.70 43.28 12.05
CA LEU A 177 -29.49 42.09 12.88
C LEU A 177 -28.02 42.03 13.34
N SER A 178 -27.84 41.98 14.66
CA SER A 178 -26.74 41.28 15.35
C SER A 178 -27.35 40.10 16.09
#